data_AF-A0A0P0WXA3-F1
#
_entry.id   AF-A0A0P0WXA3-F1
#
_cell.length_a   1.000
_cell.length_b   1.000
_cell.length_c   1.000
_cell.angle_alpha   90.00
_cell.angle_beta   90.00
_cell.angle_gamma   90.00
#
_symmetry.space_group_name_H-M   'P 1'
#
loop_
_entity.id
_entity.type
_entity.pdbx_description
1 polymer ?
#
loop_
_entity_poly.entity_id
_entity_poly.type
_entity_poly.pdbx_seq_one_letter_code
_entity_poly.pdbx_strand_id
1 'polypeptide(L)'
;ALLKDNKNGKLGKKDTRRVADQFGVHIRSVQRLWKRGKIQLAHNIPVVVASHKKGRSGRKAIPLDLEQLRNIPLKQRMTIEDVSSKLGISKSRIQRYLKKGLLRRHSSSIKPYLTDANKKTRLKWCVDMIDQSLVGDPRFKDFFDYVFIDEKWFYLSQKSEKYYLLPEEDEPHRACKNKNYIPRLMFLCVCARPRFRNGECVFMVKLVVFHLSLMNML
;
A
#
# COMPACT_ATOMS: atom_id res chain seq x y z
N ALA A 1 34.88 -28.36 -17.79
CA ALA A 1 35.81 -29.51 -17.79
C ALA A 1 35.23 -30.66 -18.61
N LEU A 2 34.21 -31.39 -18.13
CA LEU A 2 33.69 -32.58 -18.82
C LEU A 2 33.23 -32.37 -20.28
N LEU A 3 32.63 -31.21 -20.61
CA LEU A 3 32.25 -30.91 -22.00
C LEU A 3 33.44 -30.84 -22.95
N LYS A 4 34.64 -30.46 -22.46
CA LYS A 4 35.88 -30.42 -23.26
C LYS A 4 36.44 -31.82 -23.53
N ASP A 5 36.20 -32.77 -22.63
CA ASP A 5 36.72 -34.14 -22.70
C ASP A 5 35.76 -35.10 -23.42
N ASN A 6 34.54 -34.66 -23.64
CA ASN A 6 33.47 -35.45 -24.24
C ASN A 6 33.73 -35.71 -25.73
N LYS A 7 33.80 -36.98 -26.12
CA LYS A 7 33.87 -37.42 -27.52
C LYS A 7 32.54 -38.07 -27.90
N ASN A 8 31.76 -37.40 -28.77
CA ASN A 8 30.46 -37.89 -29.27
C ASN A 8 29.47 -38.34 -28.17
N GLY A 9 29.42 -37.61 -27.04
CA GLY A 9 28.51 -37.92 -25.93
C GLY A 9 29.00 -39.00 -24.96
N LYS A 10 30.25 -39.46 -25.11
CA LYS A 10 30.92 -40.42 -24.23
C LYS A 10 32.14 -39.78 -23.54
N LEU A 11 32.29 -40.07 -22.25
CA LEU A 11 33.47 -39.73 -21.45
C LEU A 11 34.40 -40.94 -21.36
N GLY A 12 35.70 -40.70 -21.32
CA GLY A 12 36.72 -41.69 -21.02
C GLY A 12 36.63 -42.20 -19.57
N LYS A 13 37.17 -43.40 -19.33
CA LYS A 13 37.10 -44.10 -18.03
C LYS A 13 37.65 -43.29 -16.84
N LYS A 14 38.62 -42.38 -17.09
CA LYS A 14 39.30 -41.60 -16.06
C LYS A 14 38.82 -40.14 -15.95
N ASP A 15 38.00 -39.66 -16.89
CA ASP A 15 37.68 -38.23 -17.01
C ASP A 15 36.92 -37.70 -15.79
N THR A 16 35.92 -38.47 -15.31
CA THR A 16 35.16 -38.06 -14.12
C THR A 16 36.01 -38.03 -12.86
N ARG A 17 37.04 -38.88 -12.76
CA ARG A 17 37.98 -38.88 -11.64
C ARG A 17 38.90 -37.67 -11.72
N ARG A 18 39.49 -37.39 -12.89
CA ARG A 18 40.32 -36.20 -13.11
C ARG A 18 39.57 -34.90 -12.78
N VAL A 19 38.31 -34.78 -13.20
CA VAL A 19 37.48 -33.62 -12.87
C VAL A 19 37.11 -33.59 -11.38
N ALA A 20 36.86 -34.75 -10.76
CA ALA A 20 36.61 -34.82 -9.32
C ALA A 20 37.81 -34.30 -8.52
N ASP A 21 39.02 -34.75 -8.88
CA ASP A 21 40.27 -34.36 -8.23
C ASP A 21 40.57 -32.87 -8.47
N GLN A 22 40.37 -32.37 -9.70
CA GLN A 22 40.59 -30.97 -10.07
C GLN A 22 39.75 -29.99 -9.24
N PHE A 23 38.50 -30.35 -8.89
CA PHE A 23 37.60 -29.49 -8.14
C PHE A 23 37.47 -29.88 -6.66
N GLY A 24 38.22 -30.89 -6.18
CA GLY A 24 38.11 -31.38 -4.81
C GLY A 24 36.72 -31.90 -4.43
N VAL A 25 35.95 -32.41 -5.39
CA VAL A 25 34.57 -32.90 -5.18
C VAL A 25 34.49 -34.41 -5.33
N HIS A 26 33.62 -35.06 -4.58
CA HIS A 26 33.43 -36.50 -4.69
C HIS A 26 32.98 -36.92 -6.12
N ILE A 27 33.51 -38.03 -6.65
CA ILE A 27 33.26 -38.51 -8.02
C ILE A 27 31.77 -38.64 -8.37
N ARG A 28 30.92 -39.05 -7.41
CA ARG A 28 29.46 -39.13 -7.60
C ARG A 28 28.83 -37.77 -7.90
N SER A 29 29.38 -36.67 -7.38
CA SER A 29 28.87 -35.32 -7.66
C SER A 29 29.12 -34.93 -9.12
N VAL A 30 30.33 -35.22 -9.62
CA VAL A 30 30.72 -35.00 -11.03
C VAL A 30 29.84 -35.83 -11.97
N GLN A 31 29.69 -37.12 -11.69
CA GLN A 31 28.85 -38.03 -12.48
C GLN A 31 27.37 -37.60 -12.47
N ARG A 32 26.86 -37.16 -11.32
CA ARG A 32 25.48 -36.66 -11.20
C ARG A 32 25.27 -35.39 -12.03
N LEU A 33 26.23 -34.45 -12.02
CA LEU A 33 26.18 -33.25 -12.86
C LEU A 33 26.26 -33.61 -14.35
N TRP A 34 27.12 -34.56 -14.73
CA TRP A 34 27.23 -35.05 -16.10
C TRP A 34 25.90 -35.62 -16.62
N LYS A 35 25.29 -36.52 -15.83
CA LYS A 35 24.00 -37.14 -16.18
C LYS A 35 22.92 -36.08 -16.39
N ARG A 36 22.88 -35.04 -15.56
CA ARG A 36 21.94 -33.90 -15.72
C ARG A 36 22.19 -33.13 -17.00
N GLY A 37 23.44 -32.75 -17.27
CA GLY A 37 23.80 -32.03 -18.48
C GLY A 37 23.46 -32.82 -19.75
N LYS A 38 23.70 -34.13 -19.75
CA LYS A 38 23.33 -35.01 -20.88
C LYS A 38 21.82 -35.04 -21.14
N ILE A 39 21.01 -35.08 -20.09
CA ILE A 39 19.54 -35.03 -20.23
C ILE A 39 19.10 -33.67 -20.79
N GLN A 40 19.65 -32.55 -20.29
CA GLN A 40 19.33 -31.22 -20.81
C GLN A 40 19.70 -31.07 -22.29
N LEU A 41 20.89 -31.53 -22.67
CA LEU A 41 21.34 -31.55 -24.07
C LEU A 41 20.42 -32.39 -24.96
N ALA A 42 19.99 -33.57 -24.48
CA ALA A 42 19.07 -34.43 -25.23
C ALA A 42 17.68 -33.80 -25.46
N HIS A 43 17.26 -32.86 -24.59
CA HIS A 43 16.00 -32.12 -24.73
C HIS A 43 16.19 -30.74 -25.38
N ASN A 44 17.38 -30.43 -25.92
CA ASN A 44 17.73 -29.11 -26.46
C ASN A 44 17.54 -27.95 -25.46
N ILE A 45 17.67 -28.22 -24.16
CA ILE A 45 17.60 -27.21 -23.10
C ILE A 45 19.03 -26.76 -22.76
N PRO A 46 19.30 -25.46 -22.58
CA PRO A 46 20.59 -24.98 -22.10
C PRO A 46 21.02 -25.70 -20.82
N VAL A 47 22.28 -26.13 -20.76
CA VAL A 47 22.80 -26.91 -19.63
C VAL A 47 22.91 -25.99 -18.40
N VAL A 48 22.00 -26.17 -17.44
CA VAL A 48 22.01 -25.45 -16.16
C VAL A 48 22.51 -26.37 -15.06
N VAL A 49 23.67 -26.04 -14.49
CA VAL A 49 24.32 -26.75 -13.39
C VAL A 49 24.05 -26.16 -12.01
N ALA A 50 23.14 -25.19 -11.92
CA ALA A 50 22.78 -24.54 -10.66
C ALA A 50 22.19 -25.54 -9.64
N SER A 51 22.22 -25.17 -8.35
CA SER A 51 21.65 -25.99 -7.29
C SER A 51 20.13 -26.10 -7.42
N HIS A 52 19.61 -27.32 -7.54
CA HIS A 52 18.16 -27.60 -7.52
C HIS A 52 17.56 -27.52 -6.11
N LYS A 53 18.34 -27.14 -5.09
CA LYS A 53 17.83 -26.98 -3.72
C LYS A 53 16.90 -25.76 -3.62
N LYS A 54 17.16 -24.69 -4.38
CA LYS A 54 16.32 -23.48 -4.37
C LYS A 54 14.86 -23.85 -4.71
N GLY A 55 13.93 -23.57 -3.78
CA GLY A 55 12.51 -23.92 -3.90
C GLY A 55 12.14 -25.37 -3.52
N ARG A 56 13.12 -26.29 -3.44
CA ARG A 56 12.91 -27.68 -2.99
C ARG A 56 13.34 -27.92 -1.54
N SER A 57 14.18 -27.04 -0.99
CA SER A 57 14.58 -27.06 0.40
C SER A 57 13.60 -26.29 1.29
N GLY A 58 13.49 -26.72 2.55
CA GLY A 58 12.67 -26.08 3.57
C GLY A 58 11.29 -26.72 3.71
N ARG A 59 10.58 -26.33 4.78
CA ARG A 59 9.24 -26.81 5.10
C ARG A 59 8.24 -26.30 4.06
N LYS A 60 7.42 -27.20 3.51
CA LYS A 60 6.31 -26.83 2.62
C LYS A 60 5.30 -25.98 3.37
N ALA A 61 4.74 -24.99 2.69
CA ALA A 61 3.68 -24.16 3.25
C ALA A 61 2.44 -25.04 3.48
N ILE A 62 1.87 -24.97 4.68
CA ILE A 62 0.57 -25.58 4.96
C ILE A 62 -0.48 -24.65 4.34
N PRO A 63 -1.23 -25.09 3.31
CA PRO A 63 -2.33 -24.30 2.79
C PRO A 63 -3.32 -24.10 3.94
N LEU A 64 -3.74 -22.85 4.13
CA LEU A 64 -4.79 -22.55 5.09
C LEU A 64 -5.88 -21.82 4.34
N ASP A 65 -7.08 -22.31 4.54
CA ASP A 65 -8.25 -21.69 3.97
C ASP A 65 -8.60 -20.42 4.74
N LEU A 66 -8.30 -19.26 4.12
CA LEU A 66 -8.68 -17.96 4.65
C LEU A 66 -10.14 -17.62 4.34
N GLU A 67 -10.83 -18.42 3.52
CA GLU A 67 -12.24 -18.19 3.16
C GLU A 67 -13.17 -18.32 4.37
N GLN A 68 -12.78 -19.13 5.37
CA GLN A 68 -13.46 -19.19 6.67
C GLN A 68 -13.64 -17.80 7.31
N LEU A 69 -12.74 -16.85 7.02
CA LEU A 69 -12.84 -15.49 7.52
C LEU A 69 -14.11 -14.79 7.02
N ARG A 70 -14.63 -15.11 5.82
CA ARG A 70 -15.83 -14.48 5.25
C ARG A 70 -17.10 -14.82 6.04
N ASN A 71 -17.13 -16.00 6.66
CA ASN A 71 -18.26 -16.47 7.45
C ASN A 71 -18.33 -15.79 8.83
N ILE A 72 -17.25 -15.12 9.27
CA ILE A 72 -17.19 -14.43 10.55
C ILE A 72 -17.75 -13.00 10.39
N PRO A 73 -18.76 -12.59 11.18
CA PRO A 73 -19.29 -11.23 11.16
C PRO A 73 -18.19 -10.18 11.38
N LEU A 74 -18.26 -9.04 10.69
CA LEU A 74 -17.25 -7.97 10.77
C LEU A 74 -16.94 -7.52 12.21
N LYS A 75 -17.97 -7.43 13.07
CA LYS A 75 -17.82 -7.05 14.48
C LYS A 75 -17.00 -8.05 15.32
N GLN A 76 -16.83 -9.29 14.85
CA GLN A 76 -16.09 -10.35 15.54
C GLN A 76 -14.69 -10.60 14.97
N ARG A 77 -14.18 -9.71 14.11
CA ARG A 77 -12.85 -9.81 13.48
C ARG A 77 -12.13 -8.46 13.43
N MET A 78 -12.28 -7.65 14.48
CA MET A 78 -11.79 -6.27 14.52
C MET A 78 -10.29 -6.22 14.82
N THR A 79 -9.82 -7.10 15.69
CA THR A 79 -8.42 -7.19 16.09
C THR A 79 -7.74 -8.44 15.53
N ILE A 80 -6.41 -8.46 15.55
CA ILE A 80 -5.64 -9.68 15.23
C ILE A 80 -6.01 -10.81 16.20
N GLU A 81 -6.36 -10.47 17.44
CA GLU A 81 -6.73 -11.44 18.48
C GLU A 81 -8.08 -12.09 18.20
N ASP A 82 -9.06 -11.31 17.76
CA ASP A 82 -10.38 -11.83 17.37
C ASP A 82 -10.25 -12.81 16.20
N VAL A 83 -9.48 -12.42 15.17
CA VAL A 83 -9.23 -13.29 14.02
C VAL A 83 -8.46 -14.55 14.45
N SER A 84 -7.53 -14.42 15.39
CA SER A 84 -6.76 -15.52 15.95
C SER A 84 -7.64 -16.53 16.68
N SER A 85 -8.53 -16.05 17.56
CA SER A 85 -9.43 -16.90 18.32
C SER A 85 -10.47 -17.58 17.44
N LYS A 86 -11.07 -16.85 16.49
CA LYS A 86 -12.13 -17.37 15.62
C LYS A 86 -11.64 -18.38 14.57
N LEU A 87 -10.42 -18.21 14.06
CA LEU A 87 -9.85 -19.15 13.08
C LEU A 87 -8.99 -20.25 13.72
N GLY A 88 -8.71 -20.19 15.03
CA GLY A 88 -7.78 -21.10 15.70
C GLY A 88 -6.34 -20.97 15.18
N ILE A 89 -5.96 -19.78 14.70
CA ILE A 89 -4.63 -19.51 14.12
C ILE A 89 -3.82 -18.68 15.09
N SER A 90 -2.53 -18.94 15.25
CA SER A 90 -1.67 -18.08 16.07
C SER A 90 -1.59 -16.64 15.55
N LYS A 91 -1.54 -15.67 16.47
CA LYS A 91 -1.36 -14.23 16.16
C LYS A 91 -0.18 -13.99 15.22
N SER A 92 0.95 -14.68 15.43
CA SER A 92 2.16 -14.59 14.59
C SER A 92 1.93 -15.03 13.14
N ARG A 93 1.10 -16.06 12.93
CA ARG A 93 0.76 -16.56 11.60
C ARG A 93 -0.16 -15.59 10.87
N ILE A 94 -1.12 -14.97 11.56
CA ILE A 94 -1.95 -13.89 11.01
C ILE A 94 -1.10 -12.68 10.61
N GLN A 95 -0.17 -12.24 11.47
CA GLN A 95 0.75 -11.15 11.14
C GLN A 95 1.60 -11.45 9.89
N ARG A 96 2.07 -12.70 9.74
CA ARG A 96 2.78 -13.13 8.54
C ARG A 96 1.89 -13.11 7.29
N TYR A 97 0.61 -13.42 7.41
CA TYR A 97 -0.35 -13.32 6.31
C TYR A 97 -0.67 -11.87 5.93
N LEU A 98 -0.76 -10.96 6.90
CA LEU A 98 -0.83 -9.52 6.66
C LEU A 98 0.41 -9.03 5.89
N LYS A 99 1.62 -9.41 6.31
CA LYS A 99 2.89 -9.05 5.62
C LYS A 99 2.98 -9.62 4.20
N LYS A 100 2.39 -10.80 3.96
CA LYS A 100 2.34 -11.44 2.63
C LYS A 100 1.23 -10.89 1.72
N GLY A 101 0.37 -9.99 2.21
CA GLY A 101 -0.76 -9.45 1.47
C GLY A 101 -1.95 -10.42 1.31
N LEU A 102 -1.96 -11.55 2.03
CA LEU A 102 -3.08 -12.51 2.02
C LEU A 102 -4.27 -12.03 2.87
N LEU A 103 -4.01 -11.13 3.81
CA LEU A 103 -5.00 -10.44 4.61
C LEU A 103 -4.71 -8.92 4.53
N ARG A 104 -5.76 -8.10 4.66
CA ARG A 104 -5.63 -6.64 4.71
C ARG A 104 -6.41 -6.07 5.89
N ARG A 105 -5.79 -5.13 6.60
CA ARG A 105 -6.49 -4.28 7.57
C ARG A 105 -7.24 -3.17 6.85
N HIS A 106 -8.53 -3.02 7.14
CA HIS A 106 -9.34 -1.90 6.65
C HIS A 106 -9.88 -1.11 7.85
N SER A 107 -9.87 0.21 7.75
CA SER A 107 -10.46 1.12 8.72
C SER A 107 -11.55 1.93 8.03
N SER A 108 -12.79 1.78 8.49
CA SER A 108 -13.93 2.55 8.00
C SER A 108 -14.23 3.70 8.97
N SER A 109 -14.03 4.94 8.53
CA SER A 109 -14.48 6.12 9.28
C SER A 109 -15.98 6.30 9.10
N ILE A 110 -16.67 6.72 10.16
CA ILE A 110 -18.08 7.08 10.12
C ILE A 110 -18.25 8.28 9.18
N LYS A 111 -19.19 8.18 8.23
CA LYS A 111 -19.57 9.25 7.32
C LYS A 111 -20.98 9.75 7.69
N PRO A 112 -21.31 11.03 7.43
CA PRO A 112 -22.67 11.52 7.68
C PRO A 112 -23.69 10.72 6.86
N TYR A 113 -24.82 10.40 7.48
CA TYR A 113 -25.92 9.68 6.83
C TYR A 113 -26.63 10.62 5.83
N LEU A 114 -26.66 10.23 4.55
CA LEU A 114 -27.39 10.96 3.52
C LEU A 114 -28.80 10.40 3.37
N THR A 115 -29.81 11.22 3.70
CA THR A 115 -31.21 10.92 3.40
C THR A 115 -31.43 10.86 1.88
N ASP A 116 -32.48 10.19 1.43
CA ASP A 116 -32.78 10.14 -0.01
C ASP A 116 -33.11 11.53 -0.58
N ALA A 117 -33.68 12.42 0.23
CA ALA A 117 -33.84 13.84 -0.11
C ALA A 117 -32.47 14.50 -0.37
N ASN A 118 -31.49 14.31 0.52
CA ASN A 118 -30.14 14.86 0.34
C ASN A 118 -29.48 14.32 -0.94
N LYS A 119 -29.66 13.03 -1.24
CA LYS A 119 -29.14 12.42 -2.48
C LYS A 119 -29.77 13.05 -3.72
N LYS A 120 -31.11 13.23 -3.73
CA LYS A 120 -31.83 13.88 -4.83
C LYS A 120 -31.38 15.32 -5.04
N THR A 121 -31.25 16.11 -3.96
CA THR A 121 -30.75 17.50 -4.03
C THR A 121 -29.34 17.57 -4.61
N ARG A 122 -28.45 16.68 -4.17
CA ARG A 122 -27.08 16.61 -4.69
C ARG A 122 -27.05 16.21 -6.16
N LEU A 123 -27.86 15.22 -6.56
CA LEU A 123 -27.94 14.80 -7.95
C LEU A 123 -28.49 15.92 -8.84
N LYS A 124 -29.56 16.60 -8.40
CA LYS A 124 -30.11 17.78 -9.08
C LYS A 124 -29.04 18.84 -9.28
N TRP A 125 -28.28 19.18 -8.23
CA TRP A 125 -27.17 20.12 -8.34
C TRP A 125 -26.14 19.68 -9.38
N CYS A 126 -25.72 18.40 -9.38
CA CYS A 126 -24.78 17.90 -10.39
C CYS A 126 -25.32 18.01 -11.82
N VAL A 127 -26.61 17.68 -12.03
CA VAL A 127 -27.27 17.79 -13.35
C VAL A 127 -27.37 19.25 -13.78
N ASP A 128 -27.69 20.16 -12.87
CA ASP A 128 -27.75 21.60 -13.13
C ASP A 128 -26.37 22.19 -13.48
N MET A 129 -25.28 21.53 -13.10
CA MET A 129 -23.91 21.90 -13.46
C MET A 129 -23.46 21.38 -14.83
N ILE A 130 -24.25 20.54 -15.50
CA ILE A 130 -23.97 20.10 -16.87
C ILE A 130 -24.45 21.19 -17.83
N ASP A 131 -23.58 21.58 -18.76
CA ASP A 131 -23.93 22.46 -19.87
C ASP A 131 -24.79 21.69 -20.88
N GLN A 132 -26.09 22.02 -20.89
CA GLN A 132 -27.08 21.38 -21.76
C GLN A 132 -27.01 21.88 -23.21
N SER A 133 -26.16 22.87 -23.51
CA SER A 133 -26.02 23.42 -24.87
C SER A 133 -25.29 22.46 -25.82
N LEU A 134 -24.48 21.54 -25.30
CA LEU A 134 -23.70 20.57 -26.07
C LEU A 134 -24.50 19.27 -26.27
N VAL A 135 -25.44 19.30 -27.21
CA VAL A 135 -26.25 18.13 -27.62
C VAL A 135 -25.32 17.06 -28.24
N GLY A 136 -24.81 16.15 -27.42
CA GLY A 136 -23.95 15.03 -27.84
C GLY A 136 -22.62 14.90 -27.09
N ASP A 137 -22.18 15.96 -26.39
CA ASP A 137 -20.96 15.96 -25.57
C ASP A 137 -21.19 16.78 -24.29
N PRO A 138 -21.98 16.27 -23.33
CA PRO A 138 -22.31 17.02 -22.12
C PRO A 138 -21.04 17.29 -21.32
N ARG A 139 -20.69 18.57 -21.18
CA ARG A 139 -19.57 19.04 -20.35
C ARG A 139 -20.10 19.69 -19.09
N PHE A 140 -19.30 19.71 -18.02
CA PHE A 140 -19.62 20.57 -16.89
C PHE A 140 -19.45 22.04 -17.28
N LYS A 141 -20.27 22.92 -16.73
CA LYS A 141 -20.09 24.37 -16.83
C LYS A 141 -18.67 24.74 -16.39
N ASP A 142 -18.06 25.71 -17.06
CA ASP A 142 -16.67 26.10 -16.81
C ASP A 142 -16.43 26.78 -15.43
N PHE A 143 -17.48 26.93 -14.62
CA PHE A 143 -17.47 27.57 -13.30
C PHE A 143 -16.89 29.00 -13.28
N PHE A 144 -16.78 29.67 -14.42
CA PHE A 144 -16.16 31.00 -14.49
C PHE A 144 -16.89 32.04 -13.64
N ASP A 145 -18.21 31.93 -13.51
CA ASP A 145 -19.05 32.83 -12.72
C ASP A 145 -19.35 32.34 -11.30
N TYR A 146 -18.66 31.29 -10.86
CA TYR A 146 -18.82 30.73 -9.53
C TYR A 146 -17.70 31.21 -8.61
N VAL A 147 -18.09 31.59 -7.39
CA VAL A 147 -17.19 31.89 -6.28
C VAL A 147 -17.41 30.82 -5.22
N PHE A 148 -16.40 29.99 -4.98
CA PHE A 148 -16.46 28.95 -3.97
C PHE A 148 -15.93 29.51 -2.65
N ILE A 149 -16.72 29.37 -1.59
CA ILE A 149 -16.36 29.79 -0.24
C ILE A 149 -16.34 28.52 0.63
N ASP A 150 -15.23 28.32 1.34
CA ASP A 150 -15.09 27.20 2.27
C ASP A 150 -14.42 27.67 3.57
N GLU A 151 -14.92 27.15 4.69
CA GLU A 151 -14.37 27.42 6.01
C GLU A 151 -13.66 26.16 6.52
N LYS A 152 -12.39 26.32 6.88
CA LYS A 152 -11.57 25.21 7.39
C LYS A 152 -10.88 25.58 8.68
N TRP A 153 -11.07 24.73 9.69
CA TRP A 153 -10.38 24.81 10.98
C TRP A 153 -9.07 24.04 10.95
N PHE A 154 -7.98 24.70 11.33
CA PHE A 154 -6.67 24.09 11.55
C PHE A 154 -6.35 24.09 13.03
N TYR A 155 -5.91 22.96 13.56
CA TYR A 155 -5.41 22.89 14.93
C TYR A 155 -3.98 23.43 14.97
N LEU A 156 -3.68 24.30 15.93
CA LEU A 156 -2.32 24.78 16.17
C LEU A 156 -1.38 23.67 16.66
N SER A 157 -1.94 22.59 17.19
CA SER A 157 -1.22 21.46 17.76
C SER A 157 -1.91 20.15 17.39
N GLN A 158 -1.17 19.10 17.03
CA GLN A 158 -1.81 17.81 16.72
C GLN A 158 -2.21 17.10 18.01
N LYS A 159 -3.30 16.31 17.97
CA LYS A 159 -3.76 15.52 19.12
C LYS A 159 -2.78 14.42 19.55
N SER A 160 -1.93 13.96 18.63
CA SER A 160 -0.90 12.95 18.87
C SER A 160 0.23 13.21 17.89
N GLU A 161 1.42 13.48 18.42
CA GLU A 161 2.65 13.61 17.63
C GLU A 161 3.56 12.43 17.95
N LYS A 162 4.39 12.06 16.97
CA LYS A 162 5.34 10.96 17.10
C LYS A 162 6.73 11.54 17.10
N TYR A 163 7.47 11.28 18.17
CA TYR A 163 8.86 11.67 18.33
C TYR A 163 9.73 10.41 18.26
N TYR A 164 10.90 10.52 17.64
CA TYR A 164 11.97 9.54 17.80
C TYR A 164 12.91 10.12 18.85
N LEU A 165 13.01 9.45 20.00
CA LEU A 165 13.82 9.89 21.13
C LEU A 165 15.00 8.94 21.28
N LEU A 166 16.14 9.48 21.73
CA LEU A 166 17.25 8.66 22.23
C LEU A 166 16.82 7.98 23.54
N PRO A 167 17.44 6.84 23.92
CA PRO A 167 17.07 6.11 25.14
C PRO A 167 17.19 6.92 26.45
N GLU A 168 18.02 7.98 26.44
CA GLU A 168 18.32 8.82 27.59
C GLU A 168 17.52 10.14 27.60
N GLU A 169 16.77 10.43 26.53
CA GLU A 169 15.99 11.67 26.44
C GLU A 169 14.68 11.57 27.22
N ASP A 170 14.36 12.63 27.96
CA ASP A 170 13.08 12.77 28.62
C ASP A 170 11.92 12.85 27.61
N GLU A 171 10.80 12.22 27.96
CA GLU A 171 9.59 12.29 27.14
C GLU A 171 9.05 13.72 27.09
N PRO A 172 8.75 14.28 25.91
CA PRO A 172 8.28 15.65 25.80
C PRO A 172 6.91 15.80 26.49
N HIS A 173 6.88 16.58 27.57
CA HIS A 173 5.67 16.85 28.31
C HIS A 173 4.74 17.80 27.53
N ARG A 174 3.53 17.33 27.20
CA ARG A 174 2.50 18.13 26.56
C ARG A 174 1.15 17.90 27.22
N ALA A 175 0.64 18.94 27.87
CA ALA A 175 -0.64 18.91 28.55
C ALA A 175 -1.62 19.94 27.97
N CYS A 176 -2.90 19.58 27.98
CA CYS A 176 -4.03 20.48 27.71
C CYS A 176 -5.21 19.99 28.56
N LYS A 177 -6.07 20.90 29.06
CA LYS A 177 -7.21 20.55 29.93
C LYS A 177 -8.11 19.47 29.30
N ASN A 178 -8.40 19.58 27.99
CA ASN A 178 -9.17 18.61 27.21
C ASN A 178 -8.81 18.78 25.72
N LYS A 179 -8.89 17.71 24.92
CA LYS A 179 -8.67 17.70 23.45
C LYS A 179 -9.52 18.72 22.69
N ASN A 180 -10.66 19.14 23.24
CA ASN A 180 -11.52 20.17 22.64
C ASN A 180 -11.00 21.61 22.86
N TYR A 181 -10.09 21.82 23.81
CA TYR A 181 -9.47 23.10 24.15
C TYR A 181 -8.17 23.37 23.38
N ILE A 182 -7.77 22.48 22.46
CA ILE A 182 -6.61 22.73 21.60
C ILE A 182 -6.92 23.98 20.75
N PRO A 183 -6.05 25.00 20.75
CA PRO A 183 -6.24 26.20 19.94
C PRO A 183 -6.43 25.86 18.46
N ARG A 184 -7.43 26.48 17.84
CA ARG A 184 -7.77 26.31 16.43
C ARG A 184 -7.80 27.66 15.73
N LEU A 185 -7.31 27.68 14.50
CA LEU A 185 -7.40 28.81 13.59
C LEU A 185 -8.44 28.49 12.51
N MET A 186 -9.38 29.40 12.30
CA MET A 186 -10.34 29.33 11.21
C MET A 186 -9.79 30.06 9.99
N PHE A 187 -9.81 29.41 8.84
CA PHE A 187 -9.46 30.04 7.57
C PHE A 187 -10.71 30.03 6.67
N LEU A 188 -11.11 31.20 6.20
CA LEU A 188 -12.14 31.35 5.19
C LEU A 188 -11.45 31.50 3.82
N CYS A 189 -11.55 30.48 2.99
CA CYS A 189 -10.97 30.52 1.66
C CYS A 189 -12.03 30.91 0.64
N VAL A 190 -11.69 31.84 -0.25
CA VAL A 190 -12.53 32.21 -1.39
C VAL A 190 -11.76 31.90 -2.67
N CYS A 191 -12.27 30.92 -3.43
CA CYS A 191 -11.72 30.49 -4.70
C CYS A 191 -12.64 30.94 -5.84
N ALA A 192 -12.14 31.81 -6.71
CA ALA A 192 -12.79 32.14 -7.98
C ALA A 192 -11.73 32.40 -9.06
N ARG A 193 -12.17 32.38 -10.32
CA ARG A 193 -11.29 32.71 -11.44
C ARG A 193 -10.72 34.13 -11.27
N PRO A 194 -9.44 34.36 -11.60
CA PRO A 194 -8.90 35.70 -11.60
C PRO A 194 -9.71 36.67 -12.45
N ARG A 195 -10.06 37.83 -11.90
CA ARG A 195 -10.80 38.89 -12.60
C ARG A 195 -9.88 40.08 -12.82
N PHE A 196 -9.83 40.55 -14.06
CA PHE A 196 -9.02 41.69 -14.47
C PHE A 196 -9.91 42.86 -14.85
N ARG A 197 -9.51 44.08 -14.46
CA ARG A 197 -10.13 45.34 -14.89
C ARG A 197 -9.00 46.23 -15.39
N ASN A 198 -9.08 46.67 -16.64
CA ASN A 198 -8.06 47.53 -17.29
C ASN A 198 -6.63 46.94 -17.25
N GLY A 199 -6.49 45.62 -17.40
CA GLY A 199 -5.18 44.95 -17.35
C GLY A 199 -4.67 44.64 -15.94
N GLU A 200 -5.29 45.20 -14.90
CA GLU A 200 -4.93 44.93 -13.50
C GLU A 200 -5.78 43.81 -12.93
N CYS A 201 -5.16 42.89 -12.18
CA CYS A 201 -5.87 41.80 -11.55
C CYS A 201 -6.58 42.28 -10.27
N VAL A 202 -7.90 42.47 -10.36
CA VAL A 202 -8.75 42.92 -9.23
C VAL A 202 -8.95 41.80 -8.21
N PHE A 203 -9.11 40.57 -8.70
CA PHE A 203 -9.28 39.39 -7.87
C PHE A 203 -8.38 38.29 -8.39
N MET A 204 -7.46 37.80 -7.57
CA MET A 204 -6.89 36.46 -7.72
C MET A 204 -7.40 35.64 -6.53
N VAL A 205 -7.38 34.30 -6.65
CA VAL A 205 -7.61 33.42 -5.50
C VAL A 205 -6.78 33.93 -4.32
N LYS A 206 -7.45 34.51 -3.34
CA LYS A 206 -6.83 35.11 -2.16
C LYS A 206 -7.29 34.27 -0.99
N LEU A 207 -6.32 33.66 -0.31
CA LEU A 207 -6.54 33.15 1.03
C LEU A 207 -6.73 34.35 1.95
N VAL A 208 -7.98 34.65 2.29
CA VAL A 208 -8.28 35.70 3.27
C VAL A 208 -8.30 35.05 4.64
N VAL A 209 -7.22 35.24 5.40
CA VAL A 209 -7.17 34.79 6.79
C VAL A 209 -8.00 35.76 7.62
N PHE A 210 -9.27 35.43 7.84
CA PHE A 210 -10.02 36.08 8.90
C PHE A 210 -9.51 35.51 10.23
N HIS A 211 -8.76 36.31 10.99
CA HIS A 211 -8.44 35.99 12.37
C HIS A 211 -9.72 36.12 13.19
N LEU A 212 -10.54 35.06 13.22
CA LEU A 212 -11.48 34.93 14.32
C LEU A 212 -10.64 34.59 15.55
N SER A 213 -10.53 35.60 16.43
CA SER A 213 -10.02 35.54 17.79
C SER A 213 -10.07 34.13 18.37
N LEU A 214 -8.94 33.69 18.94
CA LEU A 214 -8.87 32.57 19.87
C LEU A 214 -10.14 32.57 20.74
N MET A 215 -11.06 31.64 20.51
CA MET A 215 -11.96 31.21 21.57
C MET A 215 -11.12 30.45 22.60
N ASN A 216 -10.25 31.17 23.29
CA ASN A 216 -9.95 30.91 24.68
C ASN A 216 -11.26 31.21 25.42
N MET A 217 -12.16 30.23 25.47
CA MET A 217 -12.95 30.09 26.69
C MET A 217 -11.91 29.89 27.81
N LEU A 218 -11.74 30.91 28.64
CA LEU A 218 -11.06 30.85 29.95
C LEU A 218 -11.36 29.50 30.66
#